data_AF-A0A485JMR9-F1
#
_entry.id   AF-A0A485JMR9-F1
#
_cell.length_a   1.000
_cell.length_b   1.000
_cell.length_c   1.000
_cell.angle_alpha   90.00
_cell.angle_beta   90.00
_cell.angle_gamma   90.00
#
_symmetry.space_group_name_H-M   'P 1'
#
loop_
_entity.id
_entity.type
_entity.pdbx_description
1 polymer ?
#
loop_
_entity_poly.entity_id
_entity_poly.type
_entity_poly.pdbx_seq_one_letter_code
_entity_poly.pdbx_strand_id
1 'polypeptide(L)'
;MTHVFNYDLPDDCEDYVHRIGRTGRAGASGHSISLACEEYALNLPAIETYIGHSIPVSKYNPDALMTDLPKPLRLTRPRTGNGPRRTGGSA
;
A
#
# COMPACT_ATOMS: atom_id res chain seq x y z
N MET A 1 -21.32 13.70 9.60
CA MET A 1 -20.12 13.89 8.75
C MET A 1 -20.34 13.12 7.47
N THR A 2 -20.18 13.75 6.30
CA THR A 2 -20.44 13.12 4.99
C THR A 2 -19.16 12.66 4.31
N HIS A 3 -18.05 13.36 4.57
CA HIS A 3 -16.75 13.09 3.95
C HIS A 3 -15.65 13.08 5.02
N VAL A 4 -14.70 12.16 4.87
CA VAL A 4 -13.43 12.12 5.60
C VAL A 4 -12.31 12.30 4.58
N PHE A 5 -11.35 13.17 4.89
CA PHE A 5 -10.16 13.39 4.08
C PHE A 5 -8.92 12.98 4.88
N ASN A 6 -8.19 11.99 4.40
CA ASN A 6 -6.88 11.62 4.93
C ASN A 6 -5.81 12.37 4.12
N TYR A 7 -5.19 13.37 4.74
CA TYR A 7 -4.07 14.10 4.12
C TYR A 7 -2.82 13.22 4.02
N ASP A 8 -2.60 12.40 5.04
CA ASP A 8 -1.57 11.38 5.10
C ASP A 8 -2.25 10.03 5.42
N LEU A 9 -1.74 8.97 4.81
CA LEU A 9 -2.20 7.62 5.02
C LEU A 9 -1.53 7.06 6.29
N PRO A 10 -2.31 6.60 7.29
CA PRO A 10 -1.72 6.08 8.52
C PRO A 10 -0.92 4.80 8.26
N ASP A 11 0.14 4.59 9.05
CA ASP A 11 0.94 3.36 9.00
C ASP A 11 0.17 2.13 9.50
N ASP A 12 -0.76 2.34 10.44
CA ASP A 12 -1.58 1.28 11.02
C ASP A 12 -2.96 1.19 10.35
N CYS A 13 -3.36 -0.03 10.00
CA CYS A 13 -4.64 -0.33 9.36
C CYS A 13 -5.86 -0.17 10.28
N GLU A 14 -5.70 -0.39 11.58
CA GLU A 14 -6.74 -0.18 12.58
C GLU A 14 -7.04 1.32 12.70
N ASP A 15 -6.00 2.16 12.72
CA ASP A 15 -6.12 3.61 12.72
C ASP A 15 -6.82 4.13 11.46
N TYR A 16 -6.52 3.54 10.29
CA TYR A 16 -7.24 3.84 9.05
C TYR A 16 -8.75 3.61 9.21
N VAL A 17 -9.15 2.44 9.71
CA VAL A 17 -10.56 2.08 9.91
C VAL A 17 -11.24 2.98 10.93
N HIS A 18 -10.56 3.31 12.03
CA HIS A 18 -11.07 4.22 13.05
C HIS A 18 -11.30 5.65 12.54
N ARG A 19 -10.48 6.12 11.58
CA ARG A 19 -10.68 7.42 10.93
C ARG A 19 -11.89 7.43 10.02
N ILE A 20 -12.00 6.44 9.14
CA ILE A 20 -13.08 6.40 8.15
C ILE A 20 -14.43 6.06 8.79
N GLY A 21 -14.45 5.38 9.94
CA GLY A 21 -15.66 5.08 10.73
C GLY A 21 -16.37 6.30 11.34
N ARG A 22 -15.90 7.53 11.05
CA ARG A 22 -16.53 8.79 11.42
C ARG A 22 -17.62 9.25 10.45
N THR A 23 -17.65 8.70 9.23
CA THR A 23 -18.70 8.94 8.24
C THR A 23 -19.65 7.74 8.12
N GLY A 24 -20.84 7.95 7.53
CA GLY A 24 -21.78 6.86 7.20
C GLY A 24 -22.46 6.14 8.38
N ARG A 25 -22.95 6.87 9.40
CA ARG A 25 -23.73 6.29 10.52
C ARG A 25 -25.23 6.26 10.21
N ALA A 26 -25.95 5.27 10.77
CA ALA A 26 -27.41 5.14 10.71
C ALA A 26 -28.00 5.08 9.28
N GLY A 27 -27.40 4.28 8.39
CA GLY A 27 -27.90 4.04 7.03
C GLY A 27 -27.59 5.15 6.02
N ALA A 28 -26.90 6.21 6.42
CA ALA A 28 -26.37 7.20 5.51
C ALA A 28 -25.09 6.69 4.82
N SER A 29 -24.91 7.04 3.54
CA SER A 29 -23.62 6.83 2.86
C SER A 29 -22.60 7.87 3.31
N GLY A 30 -21.35 7.45 3.42
CA GLY A 30 -20.22 8.28 3.77
C GLY A 30 -19.06 8.02 2.82
N HIS A 31 -18.34 9.06 2.44
CA HIS A 31 -17.16 8.93 1.57
C HIS A 31 -15.87 9.19 2.35
N SER A 32 -14.83 8.44 2.03
CA SER A 32 -13.46 8.66 2.51
C SER A 32 -12.54 8.83 1.32
N ILE A 33 -11.74 9.90 1.32
CA ILE A 33 -10.76 10.22 0.28
C ILE A 33 -9.40 10.29 0.97
N SER A 34 -8.42 9.55 0.46
CA SER A 34 -7.07 9.53 1.01
C SER A 34 -6.08 10.02 -0.03
N LEU A 35 -5.18 10.91 0.40
CA LEU A 35 -4.06 11.39 -0.38
C LEU A 35 -2.84 10.54 -0.01
N ALA A 36 -2.18 9.98 -1.01
CA ALA A 36 -1.01 9.12 -0.82
C ALA A 36 0.12 9.63 -1.71
N CYS A 37 1.31 9.78 -1.11
CA CYS A 37 2.56 9.95 -1.85
C CYS A 37 3.27 8.59 -1.99
N GLU A 38 4.43 8.56 -2.66
CA GLU A 38 5.20 7.32 -2.89
C GLU A 38 5.51 6.56 -1.59
N GLU A 39 5.79 7.28 -0.50
CA GLU A 39 6.07 6.67 0.81
C GLU A 39 4.81 6.00 1.41
N TYR A 40 3.68 6.72 1.43
CA TYR A 40 2.45 6.21 2.03
C TYR A 40 1.74 5.14 1.18
N ALA A 41 1.99 5.13 -0.13
CA ALA A 41 1.46 4.11 -1.03
C ALA A 41 1.97 2.69 -0.67
N LEU A 42 3.11 2.59 0.04
CA LEU A 42 3.64 1.31 0.52
C LEU A 42 2.78 0.68 1.62
N ASN A 43 2.02 1.47 2.37
CA ASN A 43 1.14 0.99 3.44
C ASN A 43 -0.24 0.55 2.91
N LEU A 44 -0.59 0.95 1.70
CA LEU A 44 -1.88 0.66 1.07
C LEU A 44 -2.20 -0.85 1.02
N PRO A 45 -1.27 -1.76 0.65
CA PRO A 45 -1.57 -3.19 0.58
C PRO A 45 -1.97 -3.80 1.92
N ALA A 46 -1.38 -3.34 3.03
CA ALA A 46 -1.73 -3.82 4.37
C ALA A 46 -3.16 -3.39 4.75
N ILE A 47 -3.51 -2.14 4.43
CA ILE A 47 -4.84 -1.59 4.66
C ILE A 47 -5.90 -2.31 3.81
N GLU A 48 -5.64 -2.51 2.51
CA GLU A 48 -6.56 -3.22 1.62
C GLU A 48 -6.79 -4.67 2.08
N THR A 49 -5.73 -5.33 2.56
CA THR A 49 -5.82 -6.67 3.15
C THR A 49 -6.70 -6.67 4.40
N TYR A 50 -6.55 -5.65 5.27
CA TYR A 50 -7.32 -5.54 6.50
C TYR A 50 -8.81 -5.26 6.26
N ILE A 51 -9.14 -4.37 5.32
CA ILE A 51 -10.54 -4.04 4.98
C ILE A 51 -11.18 -5.08 4.04
N GLY A 52 -10.38 -5.97 3.44
CA GLY A 52 -10.83 -7.07 2.60
C GLY A 52 -11.23 -6.68 1.16
N HIS A 53 -10.91 -5.46 0.72
CA HIS A 53 -11.14 -5.00 -0.64
C HIS A 53 -10.13 -3.93 -1.05
N SER A 54 -9.91 -3.77 -2.37
CA SER A 54 -9.05 -2.71 -2.88
C SER A 54 -9.70 -1.33 -2.78
N ILE A 55 -8.88 -0.30 -2.58
CA ILE A 55 -9.30 1.09 -2.57
C ILE A 55 -9.22 1.61 -4.02
N PRO A 56 -10.33 2.12 -4.58
CA PRO A 56 -10.32 2.60 -5.96
C PRO A 56 -9.45 3.85 -6.11
N VAL A 57 -8.58 3.84 -7.12
CA VAL A 57 -7.74 4.98 -7.46
C VAL A 57 -8.53 5.98 -8.32
N SER A 58 -8.59 7.23 -7.88
CA SER A 58 -9.19 8.32 -8.66
C SER A 58 -8.38 8.61 -9.93
N LYS A 59 -9.05 9.03 -10.99
CA LYS A 59 -8.38 9.54 -12.20
C LYS A 59 -7.57 10.79 -11.83
N TYR A 60 -6.26 10.72 -11.97
CA TYR A 60 -5.36 11.87 -11.85
C TYR A 60 -4.96 12.40 -13.23
N ASN A 61 -4.54 13.66 -13.30
CA ASN A 61 -3.98 14.23 -14.51
C ASN A 61 -2.52 13.75 -14.67
N PRO A 62 -2.19 12.89 -15.65
CA PRO A 62 -0.82 12.41 -15.85
C PRO A 62 0.17 13.53 -16.19
N ASP A 63 -0.30 14.62 -16.80
CA ASP A 63 0.55 15.77 -17.16
C ASP A 63 0.98 16.59 -15.93
N ALA A 64 0.32 16.39 -14.78
CA ALA A 64 0.68 17.03 -13.52
C ALA A 64 1.72 16.23 -12.71
N LEU A 65 2.09 15.03 -13.16
CA LEU A 65 3.11 14.22 -12.49
C LEU A 65 4.52 14.70 -12.85
N MET A 66 5.43 14.63 -11.87
CA MET A 66 6.85 14.78 -12.14
C MET A 66 7.32 13.61 -13.01
N THR A 67 7.86 13.90 -14.19
CA THR A 67 8.31 12.87 -15.14
C THR A 67 9.77 12.44 -14.92
N ASP A 68 10.53 13.23 -14.17
CA ASP A 68 11.96 12.99 -13.90
C ASP A 68 12.17 12.31 -12.53
N LEU A 69 11.51 11.16 -12.33
CA LEU A 69 11.73 10.32 -11.15
C LEU A 69 12.80 9.26 -11.48
N PRO A 70 13.84 9.10 -10.63
CA PRO A 70 14.80 8.02 -10.80
C PRO A 70 14.10 6.67 -10.67
N LYS A 71 14.45 5.71 -11.54
CA LYS A 71 13.87 4.37 -11.51
C LYS A 71 14.11 3.74 -10.13
N PRO A 72 13.10 3.09 -9.52
CA PRO A 72 13.26 2.46 -8.22
C PRO A 72 14.38 1.42 -8.27
N LEU A 73 15.29 1.47 -7.30
CA LEU A 73 16.37 0.50 -7.17
C LEU A 73 15.77 -0.88 -6.92
N ARG A 74 15.94 -1.79 -7.88
CA ARG A 74 15.58 -3.19 -7.68
C ARG A 74 16.55 -3.81 -6.69
N LEU A 75 16.16 -3.92 -5.43
CA LEU A 75 16.85 -4.73 -4.43
C LEU A 75 16.78 -6.20 -4.87
N THR A 76 17.81 -6.65 -5.60
CA THR A 76 17.99 -8.07 -5.89
C THR A 76 18.36 -8.73 -4.57
N ARG A 77 17.41 -9.42 -3.95
CA ARG A 77 17.70 -10.24 -2.76
C ARG A 77 18.74 -11.28 -3.19
N PRO A 78 19.95 -11.29 -2.61
CA PRO A 78 20.95 -12.27 -2.98
C PRO A 78 20.35 -13.65 -2.71
N ARG A 79 20.23 -14.47 -3.77
CA ARG A 79 19.85 -15.87 -3.63
C ARG A 79 20.99 -16.53 -2.84
N THR A 80 20.76 -16.77 -1.56
CA THR A 80 21.59 -17.66 -0.75
C THR A 80 21.45 -19.08 -1.30
N GLY A 81 22.25 -19.38 -2.32
CA GLY A 81 22.38 -20.72 -2.86
C GLY A 81 23.86 -21.06 -2.96
N ASN A 82 24.40 -21.79 -1.99
CA ASN A 82 25.28 -22.94 -2.24
C ASN A 82 25.58 -23.69 -0.93
N GLY A 83 24.81 -24.76 -0.66
CA GLY A 83 25.28 -25.84 0.22
C GLY A 83 25.98 -26.88 -0.67
N PRO A 84 27.21 -27.32 -0.37
CA PRO A 84 27.94 -28.21 -1.26
C PRO A 84 27.25 -29.56 -1.39
N ARG A 85 26.94 -29.92 -2.65
CA ARG A 85 26.41 -31.22 -3.06
C ARG A 85 27.52 -32.25 -2.84
N ARG A 86 27.47 -33.01 -1.73
CA ARG A 86 28.40 -34.12 -1.46
C ARG A 86 28.20 -35.22 -2.50
N THR A 87 29.03 -35.22 -3.54
CA THR A 87 29.29 -36.38 -4.40
C THR A 87 30.24 -37.31 -3.65
N GLY A 88 29.68 -38.35 -3.03
CA GLY A 88 30.46 -39.46 -2.46
C GLY A 88 30.58 -40.58 -3.47
N GLY A 89 31.75 -40.70 -4.09
CA GLY A 89 32.14 -41.81 -4.95
C GLY A 89 32.71 -43.00 -4.16
N SER A 90 32.51 -44.17 -4.76
CA SER A 90 33.28 -45.42 -4.72
C SER A 90 34.09 -45.79 -3.46
N ALA A 91 33.67 -46.89 -2.83
CA ALA A 91 34.50 -48.03 -2.46
C ALA A 91 33.62 -49.29 -2.42
#